data_AF-A0A565CSJ7-F1
#
_entry.id   AF-A0A565CSJ7-F1
#
_cell.length_a   1.000
_cell.length_b   1.000
_cell.length_c   1.000
_cell.angle_alpha   90.00
_cell.angle_beta   90.00
_cell.angle_gamma   90.00
#
_symmetry.space_group_name_H-M   'P 1'
#
loop_
_entity.id
_entity.type
_entity.pdbx_description
1 polymer ?
#
loop_
_entity_poly.entity_id
_entity_poly.type
_entity_poly.pdbx_seq_one_letter_code
_entity_poly.pdbx_strand_id
1 'polypeptide(L)'
;MKDTSRMFAFKLIWSIVSNSGSLWVHWTRHYLLRYFSLWDEPKGSRGSWIWKKLLKLRPLAADFVRHAIKNGESTFFWLDNWLNTG
;
A
#
# COMPACT_ATOMS: atom_id res chain seq x y z
N MET A 1 17.51 9.51 -12.92
CA MET A 1 17.66 9.12 -11.49
C MET A 1 16.38 9.29 -10.65
N LYS A 2 15.52 10.29 -10.87
CA LYS A 2 14.28 10.48 -10.08
C LYS A 2 13.27 9.34 -10.26
N ASP A 3 13.15 8.79 -11.47
CA ASP A 3 12.16 7.77 -11.83
C ASP A 3 12.40 6.42 -11.18
N THR A 4 13.67 5.97 -11.13
CA THR A 4 14.06 4.72 -10.47
C THR A 4 13.65 4.73 -8.98
N SER A 5 13.81 5.87 -8.32
CA SER A 5 13.46 6.01 -6.90
C SER A 5 11.95 5.95 -6.64
N ARG A 6 11.12 6.31 -7.64
CA ARG A 6 9.65 6.18 -7.58
C ARG A 6 9.23 4.74 -7.83
N MET A 7 9.86 4.07 -8.81
CA MET A 7 9.60 2.65 -9.08
C MET A 7 9.87 1.77 -7.86
N PHE A 8 11.00 1.98 -7.17
CA PHE A 8 11.29 1.26 -5.93
C PHE A 8 10.26 1.56 -4.83
N ALA A 9 9.83 2.82 -4.70
CA ALA A 9 8.81 3.18 -3.72
C ALA A 9 7.47 2.50 -4.03
N PHE A 10 7.05 2.46 -5.29
CA PHE A 10 5.82 1.75 -5.69
C PHE A 10 5.93 0.24 -5.48
N LYS A 11 7.06 -0.38 -5.84
CA LYS A 11 7.31 -1.80 -5.56
C LYS A 11 7.25 -2.09 -4.06
N LEU A 12 7.72 -1.16 -3.23
CA LEU A 12 7.68 -1.30 -1.77
C LEU A 12 6.27 -1.12 -1.20
N ILE A 13 5.48 -0.16 -1.72
CA ILE A 13 4.04 -0.03 -1.37
C ILE A 13 3.30 -1.30 -1.76
N TRP A 14 3.53 -1.82 -2.97
CA TRP A 14 2.96 -3.08 -3.42
C TRP A 14 3.32 -4.25 -2.51
N SER A 15 4.60 -4.37 -2.16
CA SER A 15 5.12 -5.37 -1.22
C SER A 15 4.42 -5.29 0.14
N ILE A 16 4.09 -4.09 0.64
CA ILE A 16 3.28 -3.91 1.86
C ILE A 16 1.83 -4.32 1.64
N VAL A 17 1.19 -3.97 0.52
CA VAL A 17 -0.22 -4.30 0.23
C VAL A 17 -0.40 -5.81 0.04
N SER A 18 0.46 -6.43 -0.76
CA SER A 18 0.42 -7.86 -1.11
C SER A 18 0.99 -8.78 -0.02
N ASN A 19 1.30 -8.24 1.17
CA ASN A 19 1.89 -8.99 2.28
C ASN A 19 3.10 -9.84 1.87
N SER A 20 4.02 -9.28 1.09
CA SER A 20 5.22 -10.04 0.71
C SER A 20 5.98 -10.40 1.99
N GLY A 21 6.47 -11.63 2.11
CA GLY A 21 7.09 -12.17 3.33
C GLY A 21 8.40 -11.52 3.79
N SER A 22 8.70 -10.29 3.37
CA SER A 22 9.81 -9.48 3.86
C SER A 22 9.62 -9.13 5.34
N LEU A 23 10.69 -9.25 6.12
CA LEU A 23 10.73 -8.88 7.53
C LEU A 23 10.33 -7.41 7.75
N TRP A 24 10.81 -6.53 6.87
CA TRP A 24 10.49 -5.11 6.94
C TRP A 24 8.99 -4.85 6.69
N VAL A 25 8.34 -5.62 5.82
CA VAL A 25 6.90 -5.53 5.58
C VAL A 25 6.10 -5.98 6.79
N HIS A 26 6.46 -7.12 7.39
CA HIS A 26 5.82 -7.60 8.62
C HIS A 26 5.97 -6.60 9.76
N TRP A 27 7.19 -6.09 9.98
CA TRP A 27 7.44 -5.08 11.00
C TRP A 27 6.63 -3.80 10.75
N THR A 28 6.63 -3.30 9.52
CA THR A 28 5.86 -2.11 9.12
C THR A 28 4.37 -2.31 9.36
N ARG A 29 3.83 -3.49 9.00
CA ARG A 29 2.43 -3.81 9.25
C ARG A 29 2.10 -3.88 10.75
N HIS A 30 2.98 -4.50 11.53
CA HIS A 30 2.76 -4.72 12.95
C HIS A 30 2.95 -3.46 13.82
N TYR A 31 3.86 -2.56 13.43
CA TYR A 31 4.22 -1.38 14.23
C TYR A 31 3.68 -0.07 13.65
N LEU A 32 3.70 0.11 12.33
CA LEU A 32 3.28 1.36 11.69
C LEU A 32 1.81 1.31 11.24
N LEU A 33 1.34 0.17 10.73
CA LEU A 33 -0.06 0.00 10.28
C LEU A 33 -0.96 -0.65 11.33
N ARG A 34 -0.53 -0.70 12.60
CA ARG A 34 -1.26 -1.36 13.67
C ARG A 34 -2.64 -0.76 13.92
N TYR A 35 -2.74 0.56 13.82
CA TYR A 35 -3.93 1.34 14.16
C TYR A 35 -4.54 2.08 12.98
N PHE A 36 -3.82 2.14 11.86
CA PHE A 36 -4.22 2.90 10.69
C PHE A 36 -4.00 2.08 9.42
N SER A 37 -4.87 2.30 8.43
CA SER A 37 -4.62 1.76 7.11
C SER A 37 -3.51 2.54 6.42
N LEU A 38 -2.81 1.90 5.47
CA LEU A 38 -1.75 2.56 4.68
C LEU A 38 -2.25 3.82 3.95
N TRP A 39 -3.56 3.87 3.68
CA TRP A 39 -4.23 4.97 2.99
C TRP A 39 -4.67 6.10 3.92
N ASP A 40 -4.98 5.78 5.18
CA ASP A 40 -5.57 6.70 6.16
C ASP A 40 -4.58 7.16 7.25
N GLU A 41 -3.33 6.70 7.21
CA GLU A 41 -2.31 7.13 8.16
C GLU A 41 -2.10 8.66 8.13
N PRO A 42 -2.16 9.36 9.29
CA PRO A 42 -1.90 10.79 9.35
C PRO A 42 -0.46 11.13 8.92
N LYS A 43 -0.29 12.28 8.24
CA LYS A 43 1.01 12.76 7.70
C LYS A 43 2.11 12.96 8.77
N GLY A 44 1.80 12.80 10.06
CA GLY A 44 2.70 12.90 11.21
C GLY A 44 3.25 11.57 11.75
N SER A 45 2.98 10.43 11.09
CA SER A 45 3.45 9.09 11.51
C SER A 45 4.93 9.07 11.94
N ARG A 46 5.19 8.50 13.12
CA ARG A 46 6.53 8.17 13.65
C ARG A 46 7.13 7.02 12.85
N GLY A 47 7.64 7.31 11.66
CA GLY A 47 8.25 6.33 10.77
C GLY A 47 9.62 6.76 10.25
N SER A 48 10.34 5.80 9.70
CA SER A 48 11.62 6.01 9.01
C SER A 48 11.45 7.00 7.84
N TRP A 49 12.56 7.59 7.39
CA TRP A 49 12.53 8.51 6.24
C TRP A 49 11.91 7.88 4.99
N ILE A 50 12.15 6.58 4.78
CA ILE A 50 11.52 5.83 3.68
C ILE A 50 9.99 5.76 3.86
N TRP A 51 9.49 5.54 5.08
CA TRP A 51 8.04 5.54 5.36
C TRP A 51 7.38 6.88 5.01
N LYS A 52 8.01 7.99 5.41
CA LYS A 52 7.52 9.34 5.05
C LYS A 52 7.49 9.56 3.53
N LYS A 53 8.48 9.02 2.81
CA LYS A 53 8.51 9.07 1.34
C LYS A 53 7.38 8.24 0.72
N LEU A 54 7.08 7.06 1.26
CA LEU A 54 5.96 6.23 0.82
C LEU A 54 4.62 6.93 1.06
N LEU A 55 4.41 7.52 2.24
CA LEU A 55 3.21 8.29 2.55
C LEU A 55 2.99 9.47 1.58
N LYS A 56 4.05 10.12 1.10
CA LYS A 56 3.95 11.17 0.08
C LYS A 56 3.56 10.64 -1.30
N LEU A 57 3.98 9.43 -1.64
CA LEU A 57 3.70 8.78 -2.92
C LEU A 57 2.42 7.94 -2.91
N ARG A 58 1.79 7.77 -1.74
CA ARG A 58 0.55 7.01 -1.60
C ARG A 58 -0.56 7.41 -2.57
N PRO A 59 -0.91 8.70 -2.83
CA PRO A 59 -2.03 8.99 -3.73
C PRO A 59 -1.77 8.47 -5.14
N LEU A 60 -0.54 8.63 -5.64
CA LEU A 60 -0.14 8.08 -6.94
C LEU A 60 -0.16 6.55 -6.93
N ALA A 61 0.36 5.94 -5.86
CA ALA A 61 0.37 4.49 -5.72
C ALA A 61 -1.05 3.91 -5.59
N ALA A 62 -2.00 4.65 -5.01
CA ALA A 62 -3.40 4.23 -4.86
C ALA A 62 -4.02 3.98 -6.22
N ASP A 63 -3.76 4.85 -7.20
CA ASP A 63 -4.28 4.69 -8.56
C ASP A 63 -3.68 3.45 -9.23
N PHE A 64 -2.37 3.20 -9.07
CA PHE A 64 -1.73 1.99 -9.60
C PHE A 64 -2.21 0.71 -8.91
N VAL A 65 -2.35 0.70 -7.58
CA VAL A 65 -2.83 -0.45 -6.81
C VAL A 65 -4.29 -0.74 -7.15
N ARG A 66 -5.15 0.29 -7.21
CA ARG A 66 -6.56 0.15 -7.61
C ARG A 66 -6.68 -0.33 -9.05
N HIS A 67 -5.89 0.22 -9.98
CA HIS A 67 -5.89 -0.21 -11.36
C HIS A 67 -5.41 -1.66 -11.50
N ALA A 68 -4.39 -2.08 -10.75
CA ALA A 68 -3.93 -3.47 -10.72
C ALA A 68 -4.97 -4.43 -10.14
N ILE A 69 -5.68 -4.05 -9.06
CA ILE A 69 -6.77 -4.85 -8.50
C ILE A 69 -7.93 -4.97 -9.49
N LYS A 70 -8.25 -3.88 -10.22
CA LYS A 70 -9.25 -3.87 -11.30
C LYS A 70 -8.79 -4.64 -12.54
N ASN A 71 -7.49 -4.69 -12.83
CA ASN A 71 -6.88 -5.47 -13.92
C ASN A 71 -6.72 -6.94 -13.52
N GLY A 72 -7.80 -7.50 -12.95
CA GLY A 72 -7.84 -8.68 -12.10
C GLY A 72 -7.63 -10.03 -12.75
N GLU A 73 -6.60 -10.20 -13.59
CA GLU A 73 -6.24 -11.53 -14.11
C GLU A 73 -5.83 -12.52 -12.99
N SER A 74 -5.61 -12.03 -11.75
CA SER A 74 -5.34 -12.85 -10.56
C SER A 74 -5.96 -12.33 -9.25
N THR A 75 -6.96 -11.43 -9.30
CA THR A 75 -7.71 -11.03 -8.09
C THR A 75 -8.97 -11.88 -7.93
N PHE A 76 -9.00 -12.70 -6.87
CA PHE A 76 -10.19 -13.47 -6.53
C PHE A 76 -11.33 -12.54 -6.09
N PHE A 77 -12.42 -12.59 -6.84
CA PHE A 77 -13.70 -11.88 -6.71
C PHE A 77 -14.37 -11.89 -5.31
N TRP A 78 -13.91 -12.74 -4.39
CA TRP A 78 -14.67 -13.20 -3.22
C TRP A 78 -14.63 -12.32 -1.96
N LEU A 79 -13.98 -11.15 -2.00
CA LEU A 79 -13.96 -10.20 -0.87
C LEU A 79 -14.63 -8.85 -1.19
N ASP A 80 -15.08 -8.64 -2.43
CA ASP A 80 -15.93 -7.51 -2.75
C ASP A 80 -17.37 -7.85 -2.33
N ASN A 81 -17.93 -7.01 -1.46
CA ASN A 81 -19.32 -7.09 -1.05
C ASN A 81 -20.16 -6.41 -2.14
N TRP A 82 -20.59 -7.18 -3.15
CA TRP A 82 -21.28 -6.64 -4.34
C TRP A 82 -22.71 -6.16 -4.06
N LEU A 83 -23.29 -6.50 -2.91
CA LEU A 83 -24.64 -6.11 -2.53
C LEU A 83 -24.66 -5.94 -1.01
N ASN A 84 -25.09 -4.77 -0.53
CA ASN A 84 -26.40 -4.69 0.16
C ASN A 84 -26.70 -3.24 0.61
N THR A 85 -27.52 -2.56 -0.18
CA THR A 85 -28.59 -1.59 0.18
C THR A 85 -28.92 -0.85 -1.13
N GLY A 86 -30.07 -0.96 -1.76
CA GLY A 86 -31.34 -1.65 -1.53
C GLY A 86 -32.23 -1.26 -2.73
#